data_AF-A0A8J6GB55-F1
#
_entry.id   AF-A0A8J6GB55-F1
#
_cell.length_a   1.000
_cell.length_b   1.000
_cell.length_c   1.000
_cell.angle_alpha   90.00
_cell.angle_beta   90.00
_cell.angle_gamma   90.00
#
_symmetry.space_group_name_H-M   'P 1'
#
loop_
_entity.id
_entity.type
_entity.pdbx_description
1 polymer ?
#
loop_
_entity_poly.entity_id
_entity_poly.type
_entity_poly.pdbx_seq_one_letter_code
_entity_poly.pdbx_strand_id
1 'polypeptide(L)'
;MGSWASALLPYEELKEIKKGTGFSHSQITFLYSLFTSLDKGENETLSWEDFQKIAELAINPLGDRIINAFFSEGEDQISFRGFMRTLAHFRPTDDNKKMCLTH
;
A
#
# COMPACT_ATOMS: atom_id res chain seq x y z
N MET A 1 9.58 20.09 -3.71
CA MET A 1 8.79 18.85 -3.53
C MET A 1 8.90 18.46 -2.07
N GLY A 2 7.87 18.76 -1.27
CA GLY A 2 7.95 18.73 0.19
C GLY A 2 7.73 17.34 0.78
N SER A 3 8.68 16.86 1.56
CA SER A 3 8.49 15.74 2.48
C SER A 3 7.55 16.14 3.61
N TRP A 4 6.24 16.04 3.38
CA TRP A 4 5.24 16.20 4.46
C TRP A 4 4.90 14.87 5.14
N ALA A 5 5.17 13.74 4.49
CA ALA A 5 4.85 12.41 5.01
C ALA A 5 5.68 12.02 6.25
N SER A 6 6.89 12.54 6.43
CA SER A 6 7.70 12.28 7.64
C SER A 6 7.21 13.03 8.89
N ALA A 7 6.39 14.07 8.74
CA ALA A 7 5.87 14.86 9.85
C ALA A 7 4.53 14.32 10.38
N LEU A 8 3.83 13.50 9.60
CA LEU A 8 2.45 13.08 9.90
C LEU A 8 2.36 11.70 10.56
N LEU A 9 3.30 10.78 10.30
CA LEU A 9 3.33 9.48 10.97
C LEU A 9 4.20 9.51 12.24
N PRO A 10 3.65 9.15 13.42
CA PRO A 10 4.43 8.96 14.63
C PRO A 10 5.57 7.95 14.41
N TYR A 11 6.74 8.20 15.01
CA TYR A 11 7.89 7.30 14.92
C TYR A 11 7.59 5.87 15.37
N GLU A 12 6.69 5.72 16.35
CA GLU A 12 6.24 4.43 16.88
C GLU A 12 5.41 3.65 15.85
N GLU A 13 4.45 4.30 15.20
CA GLU A 13 3.64 3.69 14.14
C GLU A 13 4.52 3.25 12.95
N LEU A 14 5.49 4.10 12.58
CA LEU A 14 6.42 3.75 11.51
C LEU A 14 7.29 2.54 11.86
N LYS A 15 7.71 2.40 13.12
CA LYS A 15 8.42 1.22 13.61
C LYS A 15 7.56 -0.04 13.52
N GLU A 16 6.30 0.06 13.91
CA GLU A 16 5.36 -1.07 13.85
C GLU A 16 5.09 -1.51 12.41
N ILE A 17 4.82 -0.55 11.51
CA ILE A 17 4.61 -0.83 10.09
C ILE A 17 5.86 -1.45 9.48
N LYS A 18 7.05 -0.90 9.76
CA LYS A 18 8.32 -1.47 9.31
C LYS A 18 8.51 -2.91 9.79
N LYS A 19 8.21 -3.18 11.07
CA LYS A 19 8.32 -4.53 11.65
C LYS A 19 7.34 -5.51 11.02
N GLY A 20 6.11 -5.08 10.74
CA GLY A 20 5.05 -5.93 10.20
C GLY A 20 5.10 -6.17 8.68
N THR A 21 5.68 -5.24 7.92
CA THR A 21 5.66 -5.26 6.44
C THR A 21 7.04 -5.46 5.81
N GLY A 22 8.10 -5.13 6.56
CA GLY A 22 9.48 -5.10 6.10
C GLY A 22 9.79 -4.03 5.03
N PHE A 23 8.92 -3.03 4.86
CA PHE A 23 9.22 -1.85 4.05
C PHE A 23 10.28 -0.96 4.72
N SER A 24 11.11 -0.31 3.90
CA SER A 24 12.06 0.70 4.38
C SER A 24 11.34 1.99 4.79
N HIS A 25 11.96 2.79 5.66
CA HIS A 25 11.37 4.07 6.10
C HIS A 25 10.95 4.95 4.91
N SER A 26 11.83 5.11 3.91
CA SER A 26 11.54 5.89 2.70
C SER A 26 10.36 5.33 1.89
N GLN A 27 10.19 4.00 1.85
CA GLN A 27 9.06 3.36 1.18
C GLN A 27 7.75 3.63 1.93
N ILE A 28 7.77 3.54 3.26
CA ILE A 28 6.60 3.84 4.10
C ILE A 28 6.20 5.31 3.91
N THR A 29 7.15 6.24 3.95
CA THR A 29 6.90 7.67 3.72
C THR A 29 6.35 7.95 2.32
N PHE A 30 6.89 7.30 1.29
CA PHE A 30 6.38 7.43 -0.08
C PHE A 30 4.96 6.87 -0.22
N LEU A 31 4.71 5.68 0.31
CA LEU A 31 3.39 5.04 0.29
C LEU A 31 2.35 5.83 1.08
N TYR A 32 2.74 6.46 2.19
CA TYR A 32 1.88 7.38 2.93
C TYR A 32 1.52 8.60 2.10
N SER A 33 2.49 9.21 1.41
CA SER A 33 2.20 10.32 0.50
C SER A 33 1.27 9.91 -0.64
N LEU A 34 1.43 8.70 -1.19
CA LEU A 34 0.52 8.17 -2.19
C LEU A 34 -0.88 7.96 -1.62
N PHE A 35 -0.98 7.40 -0.42
CA PHE A 35 -2.24 7.18 0.29
C PHE A 35 -3.00 8.49 0.48
N THR A 36 -2.36 9.52 1.04
CA THR A 36 -2.99 10.85 1.22
C THR A 36 -3.33 11.53 -0.12
N SER A 37 -2.57 11.27 -1.19
CA SER A 37 -2.89 11.83 -2.52
C SER A 37 -4.15 11.20 -3.13
N LEU A 38 -4.50 9.99 -2.71
CA LEU A 38 -5.70 9.28 -3.14
C LEU A 38 -6.90 9.60 -2.25
N ASP A 39 -6.66 9.83 -0.95
CA ASP A 39 -7.68 10.22 0.04
C ASP A 39 -8.11 11.68 -0.18
N LYS A 40 -9.05 11.89 -1.11
CA LYS A 40 -9.62 13.22 -1.38
C LYS A 40 -10.61 13.68 -0.30
N GLY A 41 -11.06 12.77 0.55
CA GLY A 41 -12.02 13.05 1.62
C GLY A 41 -11.38 13.51 2.92
N GLU A 42 -10.04 13.43 3.04
CA GLU A 42 -9.31 13.60 4.30
C GLU A 42 -9.89 12.71 5.42
N ASN A 43 -10.38 11.52 5.04
CA ASN A 43 -11.09 10.61 5.94
C ASN A 43 -10.16 9.56 6.55
N GLU A 44 -8.84 9.71 6.35
CA GLU A 44 -7.79 8.79 6.81
C GLU A 44 -7.95 7.35 6.30
N THR A 45 -8.80 7.18 5.29
CA THR A 45 -9.25 5.91 4.71
C THR A 45 -9.39 6.05 3.21
N LEU A 46 -9.14 4.97 2.47
CA LEU A 46 -9.38 4.91 1.02
C LEU A 46 -10.59 4.04 0.73
N SER A 47 -11.50 4.55 -0.08
CA SER A 47 -12.65 3.79 -0.56
C SER A 47 -12.36 3.14 -1.90
N TRP A 48 -13.20 2.19 -2.33
CA TRP A 48 -13.10 1.58 -3.66
C TRP A 48 -12.96 2.61 -4.79
N GLU A 49 -13.77 3.68 -4.72
CA GLU A 49 -13.77 4.77 -5.70
C GLU A 49 -12.43 5.53 -5.77
N ASP A 50 -11.67 5.58 -4.67
CA ASP A 50 -10.36 6.23 -4.65
C ASP A 50 -9.31 5.42 -5.41
N PHE A 51 -9.39 4.09 -5.35
CA PHE A 51 -8.51 3.22 -6.12
C PHE A 51 -8.84 3.24 -7.63
N GLN A 52 -10.11 3.40 -8.00
CA GLN A 52 -10.50 3.51 -9.41
C GLN A 52 -9.94 4.77 -10.09
N LYS A 53 -9.57 5.80 -9.33
CA LYS A 53 -8.92 7.02 -9.86
C LYS A 53 -7.48 6.76 -10.30
N ILE A 54 -6.88 5.63 -9.93
CA ILE A 54 -5.53 5.25 -10.35
C ILE A 54 -5.60 4.75 -11.80
N ALA A 55 -5.27 5.61 -12.75
CA ALA A 55 -5.33 5.31 -14.17
C ALA A 55 -4.57 4.03 -14.55
N GLU A 56 -3.42 3.77 -13.91
CA GLU A 56 -2.63 2.56 -14.12
C GLU A 56 -3.34 1.28 -13.66
N LEU A 57 -4.16 1.34 -12.60
CA LEU A 57 -5.00 0.22 -12.18
C LEU A 57 -6.24 0.07 -13.06
N ALA A 58 -6.82 1.17 -13.54
CA ALA A 58 -8.01 1.14 -14.40
C ALA A 58 -7.74 0.44 -15.74
N ILE A 59 -6.53 0.58 -16.30
CA ILE A 59 -6.13 -0.11 -17.53
C ILE A 59 -5.52 -1.51 -17.28
N ASN A 60 -5.29 -1.88 -16.02
CA ASN A 60 -4.72 -3.17 -15.66
C ASN A 60 -5.83 -4.24 -15.72
N PRO A 61 -5.68 -5.32 -16.50
CA PRO A 61 -6.69 -6.39 -16.56
C PRO A 61 -6.90 -7.11 -15.22
N LEU A 62 -5.97 -6.97 -14.28
CA LEU A 62 -6.09 -7.45 -12.90
C LEU A 62 -6.45 -6.34 -11.92
N GLY A 63 -6.67 -5.10 -12.38
CA GLY A 63 -6.91 -3.92 -11.55
C GLY A 63 -8.03 -4.15 -10.55
N ASP A 64 -9.19 -4.56 -11.02
CA ASP A 64 -10.36 -4.86 -10.17
C ASP A 64 -10.06 -5.92 -9.10
N ARG A 65 -9.30 -6.97 -9.46
CA ARG A 65 -8.89 -8.03 -8.54
C ARG A 65 -7.85 -7.56 -7.52
N ILE A 66 -6.96 -6.67 -7.92
CA ILE A 66 -5.97 -6.03 -7.05
C ILE A 66 -6.69 -5.13 -6.06
N ILE A 67 -7.63 -4.31 -6.52
CA ILE A 67 -8.44 -3.42 -5.68
C ILE A 67 -9.26 -4.25 -4.67
N ASN A 68 -9.93 -5.32 -5.12
CA ASN A 68 -10.65 -6.24 -4.24
C ASN A 68 -9.76 -6.87 -3.16
N ALA A 69 -8.47 -7.09 -3.42
CA ALA A 69 -7.55 -7.64 -2.42
C ALA A 69 -7.22 -6.66 -1.27
N PHE A 70 -7.54 -5.37 -1.42
CA PHE A 70 -7.40 -4.38 -0.35
C PHE A 70 -8.56 -4.44 0.65
N PHE A 71 -9.73 -4.93 0.26
CA PHE A 71 -10.93 -4.89 1.08
C PHE A 71 -11.29 -6.28 1.62
N SER A 72 -11.67 -6.37 2.89
CA SER A 72 -12.25 -7.59 3.46
C SER A 72 -13.71 -7.74 3.04
N GLU A 73 -14.27 -8.93 3.15
CA GLU A 73 -15.69 -9.17 2.83
C GLU A 73 -16.61 -8.27 3.68
N GLY A 74 -17.30 -7.33 3.01
CA GLY A 74 -18.22 -6.37 3.64
C GLY A 74 -17.59 -5.04 4.06
N GLU A 75 -16.29 -4.82 3.84
CA GLU A 75 -15.64 -3.53 4.03
C GLU A 75 -15.50 -2.80 2.68
N ASP A 76 -15.81 -1.50 2.65
CA ASP A 76 -15.63 -0.64 1.45
C ASP A 76 -14.50 0.39 1.62
N GLN A 77 -13.90 0.42 2.81
CA GLN A 77 -12.85 1.37 3.18
C GLN A 77 -11.66 0.65 3.79
N ILE A 78 -10.46 1.17 3.53
CA ILE A 78 -9.21 0.65 4.08
C ILE A 78 -8.38 1.77 4.73
N SER A 79 -7.89 1.51 5.94
CA SER A 79 -6.94 2.41 6.62
C SER A 79 -5.52 2.26 6.05
N PHE A 80 -4.65 3.24 6.32
CA PHE A 80 -3.24 3.17 5.91
C PHE A 80 -2.53 1.90 6.38
N ARG A 81 -2.83 1.44 7.60
CA ARG A 81 -2.26 0.19 8.14
C ARG A 81 -2.72 -1.05 7.37
N GLY A 82 -3.99 -1.10 6.98
CA GLY A 82 -4.53 -2.16 6.11
C GLY A 82 -3.84 -2.15 4.75
N PHE A 83 -3.75 -0.96 4.13
CA PHE A 83 -3.10 -0.76 2.84
C PHE A 83 -1.65 -1.26 2.83
N MET A 84 -0.89 -0.90 3.85
CA MET A 84 0.50 -1.33 4.02
C MET A 84 0.62 -2.86 4.20
N ARG A 85 -0.33 -3.50 4.89
CA ARG A 85 -0.34 -4.95 5.07
C ARG A 85 -0.65 -5.67 3.76
N THR A 86 -1.65 -5.22 3.00
CA THR A 86 -1.98 -5.78 1.69
C THR A 86 -0.79 -5.67 0.73
N LEU A 87 -0.14 -4.50 0.68
CA LEU A 87 1.08 -4.32 -0.13
C LEU A 87 2.25 -5.18 0.31
N ALA A 88 2.35 -5.50 1.60
CA ALA A 88 3.41 -6.39 2.09
C ALA A 88 3.31 -7.80 1.50
N HIS A 89 2.10 -8.28 1.19
CA HIS A 89 1.90 -9.57 0.54
C HIS A 89 2.40 -9.60 -0.92
N PHE A 90 2.42 -8.45 -1.59
CA PHE A 90 2.93 -8.31 -2.95
C PHE A 90 4.44 -8.08 -3.02
N ARG A 91 5.13 -8.01 -1.87
CA ARG A 91 6.58 -7.92 -1.89
C ARG A 91 7.16 -9.19 -2.51
N PRO A 92 8.14 -9.07 -3.41
CA PRO A 92 8.87 -10.24 -3.86
C PRO A 92 9.54 -10.88 -2.63
N THR A 93 9.07 -12.06 -2.24
CA THR A 93 9.79 -12.90 -1.29
C THR A 93 11.04 -13.41 -1.99
N ASP A 94 12.16 -13.45 -1.26
CA ASP A 94 13.49 -13.82 -1.80
C ASP A 94 13.52 -15.24 -2.40
N ASP A 95 12.45 -16.03 -2.21
CA ASP A 95 12.27 -17.38 -2.75
C ASP A 95 12.33 -17.48 -4.29
N ASN A 96 12.14 -16.37 -5.02
CA ASN A 96 12.27 -16.39 -6.49
C ASN A 96 13.73 -16.32 -6.99
N LYS A 97 14.73 -16.42 -6.11
CA LYS A 97 16.15 -16.54 -6.53
C LYS A 97 16.64 -17.99 -6.62
N LYS A 98 15.81 -18.98 -6.30
CA LYS A 98 16.19 -20.41 -6.39
C LYS A 98 15.69 -21.15 -7.63
N MET A 99 14.98 -20.48 -8.55
CA MET A 99 14.42 -21.14 -9.75
C MET A 99 15.32 -21.04 -10.99
N CYS A 100 16.46 -20.35 -10.92
CA CYS A 100 17.37 -20.16 -12.06
C CYS A 100 18.78 -20.71 -11.81
N LEU A 101 18.92 -21.91 -11.23
CA LEU A 101 20.15 -22.69 -11.30
C LEU A 101 19.80 -24.17 -11.16
N THR A 102 19.46 -24.85 -12.25
CA THR A 102 19.81 -26.24 -12.59
C THR A 102 19.11 -26.62 -13.91
N HIS A 103 19.76 -26.38 -15.05
CA HIS A 103 20.03 -27.40 -16.07
C HIS A 103 21.05 -26.88 -17.08
#